data_AF-A0AAW0CVF5-F1
#
_entry.id   AF-A0AAW0CVF5-F1
#
_cell.length_a   1.000
_cell.length_b   1.000
_cell.length_c   1.000
_cell.angle_alpha   90.00
_cell.angle_beta   90.00
_cell.angle_gamma   90.00
#
_symmetry.space_group_name_H-M   'P 1'
#
loop_
_entity.id
_entity.type
_entity.pdbx_description
1 polymer ?
#
loop_
_entity_poly.entity_id
_entity_poly.type
_entity_poly.pdbx_seq_one_letter_code
_entity_poly.pdbx_strand_id
1 'polypeptide(L)'
;METTWTYMITERYGTPEIINELEKHPIRILRSTEAKMLSKAGQLRGYRTLVAAYTRTSSRPVDMVLSIMDLLGVSLDVSAFDSGDRVKATVALIQALMKRPNANATWLYIAPETDASKELSTLPQMPETSESGRAYIYTRKGREPAFMAIMGTNNQWDSRGAPRGEMTDSGYFVFWGKAALVSENVIGKDTKASTTGVYDDRETWALVIGRFKNLNRNPETWKVQGWSKSEKPEGVFELTLMFVQRHKYELFHRVGMEREIDERKTRDWNWTYRRFMVGGPGRGGRQRFCISASGPIYSVDNFEEADDMATVIS
;
A
#
# COMPACT_ATOMS: atom_id res chain seq x y z
N MET A 1 -5.24 41.96 -2.04
CA MET A 1 -6.59 41.51 -2.44
C MET A 1 -6.87 40.25 -1.66
N GLU A 2 -7.71 40.36 -0.62
CA GLU A 2 -8.17 39.22 0.16
C GLU A 2 -9.12 38.37 -0.69
N THR A 3 -8.72 37.14 -0.98
CA THR A 3 -9.57 36.19 -1.69
C THR A 3 -10.28 35.33 -0.66
N THR A 4 -11.49 35.73 -0.30
CA THR A 4 -12.40 34.94 0.54
C THR A 4 -12.86 33.72 -0.25
N TRP A 5 -12.49 32.52 0.22
CA TRP A 5 -12.92 31.26 -0.38
C TRP A 5 -14.33 30.90 0.10
N THR A 6 -15.33 31.13 -0.75
CA THR A 6 -16.71 30.69 -0.49
C THR A 6 -16.88 29.23 -0.93
N TYR A 7 -17.04 28.31 0.02
CA TYR A 7 -17.40 26.92 -0.27
C TYR A 7 -18.91 26.81 -0.46
N MET A 8 -19.38 26.46 -1.66
CA MET A 8 -20.77 26.06 -1.86
C MET A 8 -20.90 24.54 -1.70
N ILE A 9 -21.52 24.12 -0.59
CA ILE A 9 -21.99 22.75 -0.40
C ILE A 9 -23.37 22.67 -1.04
N THR A 10 -23.49 22.03 -2.21
CA THR A 10 -24.80 21.76 -2.81
C THR A 10 -25.40 20.52 -2.17
N GLU A 11 -26.35 20.73 -1.25
CA GLU A 11 -27.06 19.66 -0.53
C GLU A 11 -28.24 19.05 -1.31
N ARG A 12 -28.40 19.33 -2.60
CA ARG A 12 -29.56 18.85 -3.36
C ARG A 12 -29.18 17.91 -4.49
N TYR A 13 -29.67 16.69 -4.37
CA TYR A 13 -29.75 15.69 -5.43
C TYR A 13 -30.41 16.28 -6.68
N GLY A 14 -29.79 16.03 -7.84
CA GLY A 14 -30.45 16.03 -9.14
C GLY A 14 -30.33 17.32 -9.96
N THR A 15 -29.31 17.39 -10.82
CA THR A 15 -29.45 17.93 -12.19
C THR A 15 -28.39 17.28 -13.09
N PRO A 16 -28.77 16.62 -14.21
CA PRO A 16 -27.83 15.99 -15.14
C PRO A 16 -27.04 16.99 -16.01
N GLU A 17 -27.46 18.26 -16.05
CA GLU A 17 -26.95 19.23 -17.03
C GLU A 17 -25.53 19.75 -16.73
N ILE A 18 -25.10 19.79 -15.46
CA ILE A 18 -23.76 20.26 -15.08
C ILE A 18 -22.66 19.25 -15.46
N ILE A 19 -23.02 17.98 -15.66
CA ILE A 19 -22.06 16.91 -15.99
C ILE A 19 -21.43 17.15 -17.37
N ASN A 20 -22.14 17.79 -18.30
CA ASN A 20 -21.66 18.04 -19.66
C ASN A 20 -20.89 19.36 -19.82
N GLU A 21 -20.78 20.19 -18.78
CA GLU A 21 -20.08 21.49 -18.84
C GLU A 21 -18.77 21.54 -18.03
N LEU A 22 -18.29 20.38 -17.56
CA LEU A 22 -17.06 20.21 -16.76
C LEU A 22 -15.80 20.80 -17.42
N GLU A 23 -15.79 20.99 -18.74
CA GLU A 23 -14.66 21.57 -19.47
C GLU A 23 -14.61 23.11 -19.43
N LYS A 24 -15.71 23.80 -19.07
CA LYS A 24 -15.84 25.26 -19.20
C LYS A 24 -15.53 26.08 -17.95
N HIS A 25 -15.35 25.45 -16.78
CA HIS A 25 -15.14 26.18 -15.53
C HIS A 25 -13.98 25.62 -14.70
N PRO A 26 -12.96 26.44 -14.32
CA PRO A 26 -11.84 26.01 -13.48
C PRO A 26 -12.23 25.93 -11.99
N ILE A 27 -13.49 25.60 -11.69
CA ILE A 27 -13.98 25.42 -10.33
C ILE A 27 -14.01 23.92 -10.05
N ARG A 28 -13.16 23.49 -9.11
CA ARG A 28 -13.13 22.10 -8.66
C ARG A 28 -14.37 21.85 -7.79
N ILE A 29 -15.50 21.48 -8.40
CA ILE A 29 -16.70 21.07 -7.67
C ILE A 29 -16.40 19.72 -7.04
N LEU A 30 -16.12 19.71 -5.74
CA LEU A 30 -15.98 18.49 -4.97
C LEU A 30 -17.36 17.81 -4.90
N ARG A 31 -17.46 16.57 -5.37
CA ARG A 31 -18.66 15.74 -5.20
C ARG A 31 -18.98 15.60 -3.72
N SER A 32 -20.23 15.35 -3.35
CA SER A 32 -20.63 15.14 -1.95
C SER A 32 -19.81 14.02 -1.25
N THR A 33 -19.35 13.03 -2.00
CA THR A 33 -18.41 11.98 -1.56
C THR A 33 -17.01 12.53 -1.27
N GLU A 34 -16.50 13.44 -2.10
CA GLU A 34 -15.19 14.08 -1.95
C GLU A 34 -15.20 15.12 -0.82
N ALA A 35 -16.31 15.84 -0.64
CA ALA A 35 -16.53 16.74 0.49
C ALA A 35 -16.66 15.98 1.83
N LYS A 36 -17.39 14.84 1.85
CA LYS A 36 -17.41 13.93 3.00
C LYS A 36 -16.04 13.30 3.26
N MET A 37 -15.21 13.11 2.24
CA MET A 37 -13.81 12.70 2.41
C MET A 37 -12.98 13.80 3.04
N LEU A 38 -13.11 15.06 2.64
CA LEU A 38 -12.37 16.17 3.23
C LEU A 38 -12.78 16.45 4.69
N SER A 39 -14.07 16.35 5.00
CA SER A 39 -14.55 16.50 6.39
C SER A 39 -14.07 15.36 7.29
N LYS A 40 -13.99 14.14 6.73
CA LYS A 40 -13.31 13.02 7.40
C LYS A 40 -11.79 13.20 7.39
N ALA A 41 -11.17 13.83 6.38
CA ALA A 41 -9.71 13.98 6.26
C ALA A 41 -9.08 14.68 7.48
N GLY A 42 -9.77 15.66 8.07
CA GLY A 42 -9.37 16.28 9.34
C GLY A 42 -9.36 15.31 10.53
N GLN A 43 -10.15 14.23 10.47
CA GLN A 43 -10.19 13.11 11.42
C GLN A 43 -9.31 11.92 11.00
N LEU A 44 -8.86 11.86 9.73
CA LEU A 44 -8.22 10.70 9.10
C LEU A 44 -6.70 10.80 8.99
N ARG A 45 -6.03 11.25 10.06
CA ARG A 45 -4.56 11.19 10.13
C ARG A 45 -4.06 9.77 9.77
N GLY A 46 -3.08 9.66 8.88
CA GLY A 46 -2.47 8.38 8.48
C GLY A 46 -2.81 7.90 7.06
N TYR A 47 -3.12 6.62 6.89
CA TYR A 47 -3.22 5.94 5.58
C TYR A 47 -4.22 6.59 4.60
N ARG A 48 -5.38 7.07 5.07
CA ARG A 48 -6.41 7.64 4.19
C ARG A 48 -6.02 9.00 3.61
N THR A 49 -5.26 9.82 4.35
CA THR A 49 -4.70 11.07 3.82
C THR A 49 -3.71 10.80 2.69
N LEU A 50 -2.90 9.74 2.82
CA LEU A 50 -1.97 9.32 1.78
C LEU A 50 -2.72 8.77 0.56
N VAL A 51 -3.74 7.94 0.74
CA VAL A 51 -4.62 7.50 -0.36
C VAL A 51 -5.22 8.70 -1.10
N ALA A 52 -5.77 9.67 -0.37
CA ALA A 52 -6.34 10.88 -0.97
C ALA A 52 -5.28 11.72 -1.72
N ALA A 53 -4.01 11.68 -1.30
CA ALA A 53 -2.92 12.32 -2.04
C ALA A 53 -2.66 11.63 -3.38
N TYR A 54 -2.60 10.29 -3.37
CA TYR A 54 -2.37 9.47 -4.56
C TYR A 54 -3.48 9.58 -5.61
N THR A 55 -4.70 9.92 -5.20
CA THR A 55 -5.84 10.06 -6.12
C THR A 55 -6.01 11.48 -6.68
N ARG A 56 -5.14 12.43 -6.30
CA ARG A 56 -5.23 13.84 -6.71
C ARG A 56 -4.25 14.17 -7.84
N THR A 57 -4.62 15.16 -8.64
CA THR A 57 -3.72 15.80 -9.59
C THR A 57 -3.05 17.03 -9.02
N SER A 58 -1.88 17.32 -9.59
CA SER A 58 -1.13 18.55 -9.43
C SER A 58 -0.52 18.93 -10.78
N SER A 59 -0.22 20.21 -11.01
CA SER A 59 0.59 20.63 -12.16
C SER A 59 2.05 20.20 -12.00
N ARG A 60 2.57 20.29 -10.76
CA ARG A 60 3.92 19.85 -10.41
C ARG A 60 3.86 18.57 -9.57
N PRO A 61 4.58 17.49 -9.95
CA PRO A 61 4.63 16.25 -9.18
C PRO A 61 4.96 16.45 -7.70
N VAL A 62 5.86 17.39 -7.39
CA VAL A 62 6.27 17.67 -6.00
C VAL A 62 5.14 18.22 -5.14
N ASP A 63 4.27 19.07 -5.70
CA ASP A 63 3.18 19.73 -4.97
C ASP A 63 2.11 18.72 -4.50
N MET A 64 2.01 17.56 -5.13
CA MET A 64 1.17 16.45 -4.65
C MET A 64 1.60 15.97 -3.25
N VAL A 65 2.91 16.00 -2.97
CA VAL A 65 3.48 15.60 -1.69
C VAL A 65 3.46 16.77 -0.71
N LEU A 66 3.82 17.96 -1.18
CA LEU A 66 3.88 19.15 -0.33
C LEU A 66 2.50 19.60 0.19
N SER A 67 1.45 19.41 -0.62
CA SER A 67 0.07 19.80 -0.24
C SER A 67 -0.56 18.95 0.87
N ILE A 68 0.09 17.88 1.34
CA ILE A 68 -0.45 17.00 2.40
C ILE A 68 0.35 17.03 3.70
N MET A 69 1.45 17.77 3.75
CA MET A 69 2.34 17.79 4.92
C MET A 69 1.59 18.27 6.17
N ASP A 70 0.85 19.37 6.05
CA ASP A 70 0.06 19.94 7.16
C ASP A 70 -1.05 18.99 7.63
N LEU A 71 -1.70 18.27 6.70
CA LEU A 71 -2.71 17.26 7.01
C LEU A 71 -2.11 16.07 7.78
N LEU A 72 -0.83 15.78 7.54
CA LEU A 72 -0.04 14.78 8.26
C LEU A 72 0.65 15.35 9.50
N GLY A 73 0.52 16.65 9.78
CA GLY A 73 1.16 17.33 10.90
C GLY A 73 2.69 17.36 10.79
N VAL A 74 3.19 17.53 9.57
CA VAL A 74 4.61 17.60 9.22
C VAL A 74 4.86 18.91 8.47
N SER A 75 6.07 19.47 8.61
CA SER A 75 6.53 20.60 7.82
C SER A 75 7.87 20.25 7.17
N LEU A 76 7.99 20.49 5.87
CA LEU A 76 9.25 20.36 5.11
C LEU A 76 9.66 21.74 4.59
N ASP A 77 10.96 21.92 4.38
CA ASP A 77 11.48 23.08 3.66
C ASP A 77 11.19 22.94 2.17
N VAL A 78 10.16 23.62 1.69
CA VAL A 78 9.74 23.60 0.28
C VAL A 78 10.83 24.09 -0.66
N SER A 79 11.73 24.97 -0.21
CA SER A 79 12.82 25.51 -1.04
C SER A 79 13.89 24.48 -1.40
N ALA A 80 13.89 23.33 -0.71
CA ALA A 80 14.82 22.23 -0.94
C ALA A 80 14.44 21.29 -2.10
N PHE A 81 13.31 21.53 -2.79
CA PHE A 81 12.78 20.64 -3.81
C PHE A 81 12.48 21.35 -5.14
N ASP A 82 12.89 20.72 -6.24
CA ASP A 82 12.50 21.14 -7.58
C ASP A 82 11.11 20.62 -7.97
N SER A 83 10.53 21.14 -9.05
CA SER A 83 9.18 20.77 -9.51
C SER A 83 9.02 19.26 -9.80
N GLY A 84 10.11 18.59 -10.19
CA GLY A 84 10.18 17.15 -10.48
C GLY A 84 10.54 16.26 -9.28
N ASP A 85 10.89 16.83 -8.12
CA ASP A 85 11.48 16.12 -6.98
C ASP A 85 10.47 15.31 -6.14
N ARG A 86 9.44 14.73 -6.78
CA ARG A 86 8.39 13.96 -6.09
C ARG A 86 8.93 12.86 -5.20
N VAL A 87 9.91 12.09 -5.68
CA VAL A 87 10.49 10.97 -4.92
C VAL A 87 11.24 11.50 -3.69
N LYS A 88 12.10 12.50 -3.89
CA LYS A 88 12.86 13.15 -2.81
C LYS A 88 11.94 13.78 -1.76
N ALA A 89 10.90 14.48 -2.18
CA ALA A 89 9.88 15.05 -1.29
C ALA A 89 9.11 13.95 -0.54
N THR A 90 8.80 12.83 -1.19
CA THR A 90 8.13 11.68 -0.54
C THR A 90 9.00 11.06 0.54
N VAL A 91 10.29 10.86 0.27
CA VAL A 91 11.27 10.37 1.26
C VAL A 91 11.33 11.32 2.45
N ALA A 92 11.50 12.62 2.21
CA ALA A 92 11.56 13.63 3.26
C ALA A 92 10.27 13.68 4.11
N LEU A 93 9.10 13.58 3.47
CA LEU A 93 7.81 13.51 4.15
C LEU A 93 7.71 12.30 5.07
N ILE A 94 8.09 11.11 4.57
CA ILE A 94 8.05 9.87 5.36
C ILE A 94 9.06 9.95 6.52
N GLN A 95 10.27 10.46 6.29
CA GLN A 95 11.27 10.68 7.34
C GLN A 95 10.71 11.57 8.45
N ALA A 96 10.13 12.71 8.10
CA ALA A 96 9.56 13.63 9.07
C ALA A 96 8.33 13.04 9.79
N LEU A 97 7.50 12.26 9.08
CA LEU A 97 6.40 11.51 9.69
C LEU A 97 6.92 10.51 10.73
N MET A 98 7.96 9.74 10.41
CA MET A 98 8.51 8.69 11.27
C MET A 98 9.23 9.19 12.52
N LYS A 99 9.69 10.45 12.54
CA LYS A 99 10.25 11.09 13.74
C LYS A 99 9.24 11.21 14.89
N ARG A 100 7.93 11.11 14.61
CA ARG A 100 6.89 11.22 15.63
C ARG A 100 6.87 9.95 16.52
N PRO A 101 6.65 10.06 17.84
CA PRO A 101 6.71 8.90 18.76
C PRO A 101 5.75 7.75 18.44
N ASN A 102 4.57 8.08 17.88
CA ASN A 102 3.51 7.11 17.59
C ASN A 102 3.28 6.87 16.09
N ALA A 103 4.25 7.27 15.25
CA ALA A 103 4.17 7.00 13.82
C ALA A 103 4.43 5.52 13.51
N ASN A 104 3.62 4.98 12.61
CA ASN A 104 3.72 3.65 12.05
C ASN A 104 3.68 3.75 10.51
N ALA A 105 4.24 2.75 9.84
CA ALA A 105 4.40 2.72 8.39
C ALA A 105 3.10 2.40 7.64
N THR A 106 2.07 3.21 7.83
CA THR A 106 0.75 2.98 7.23
C THR A 106 0.74 3.15 5.71
N TRP A 107 1.77 3.77 5.12
CA TRP A 107 1.89 3.89 3.66
C TRP A 107 2.09 2.55 2.96
N LEU A 108 2.60 1.54 3.67
CA LEU A 108 2.77 0.17 3.16
C LEU A 108 1.46 -0.48 2.72
N TYR A 109 0.33 0.07 3.18
CA TYR A 109 -1.01 -0.45 2.98
C TYR A 109 -1.78 0.29 1.86
N ILE A 110 -1.12 1.18 1.13
CA ILE A 110 -1.71 1.88 -0.01
C ILE A 110 -1.61 0.94 -1.22
N ALA A 111 -2.78 0.51 -1.72
CA ALA A 111 -2.91 -0.39 -2.86
C ALA A 111 -1.86 -1.53 -2.92
N PRO A 112 -1.76 -2.40 -1.89
CA PRO A 112 -0.75 -3.47 -1.87
C PRO A 112 -0.88 -4.49 -3.01
N GLU A 113 -2.06 -4.53 -3.62
CA GLU A 113 -2.41 -5.39 -4.75
C GLU A 113 -1.83 -4.88 -6.08
N THR A 114 -1.45 -3.60 -6.18
CA THR A 114 -0.83 -3.04 -7.38
C THR A 114 0.68 -3.28 -7.39
N ASP A 115 1.28 -3.22 -8.57
CA ASP A 115 2.73 -3.28 -8.72
C ASP A 115 3.43 -2.20 -7.87
N ALA A 116 4.59 -2.57 -7.32
CA ALA A 116 5.43 -1.65 -6.55
C ALA A 116 5.99 -0.55 -7.45
N SER A 117 6.12 0.67 -6.93
CA SER A 117 6.75 1.78 -7.66
C SER A 117 8.19 1.41 -8.06
N LYS A 118 8.57 1.83 -9.28
CA LYS A 118 9.92 1.63 -9.81
C LYS A 118 10.96 2.50 -9.10
N GLU A 119 10.52 3.47 -8.32
CA GLU A 119 11.35 4.42 -7.57
C GLU A 119 11.41 4.07 -6.08
N LEU A 120 10.27 3.69 -5.47
CA LEU A 120 10.14 3.35 -4.06
C LEU A 120 9.26 2.11 -3.88
N SER A 121 9.87 0.94 -3.75
CA SER A 121 9.15 -0.35 -3.76
C SER A 121 8.15 -0.54 -2.61
N THR A 122 8.29 0.22 -1.52
CA THR A 122 7.33 0.23 -0.40
C THR A 122 6.04 1.00 -0.69
N LEU A 123 5.93 1.62 -1.87
CA LEU A 123 4.77 2.35 -2.34
C LEU A 123 4.22 1.70 -3.61
N PRO A 124 2.93 1.88 -3.90
CA PRO A 124 2.39 1.53 -5.21
C PRO A 124 2.98 2.45 -6.28
N GLN A 125 2.81 2.08 -7.55
CA GLN A 125 3.14 2.94 -8.69
C GLN A 125 2.65 4.38 -8.46
N MET A 126 3.56 5.32 -8.64
CA MET A 126 3.27 6.74 -8.43
C MET A 126 2.35 7.24 -9.55
N PRO A 127 1.29 7.99 -9.23
CA PRO A 127 0.36 8.47 -10.25
C PRO A 127 1.05 9.46 -11.19
N GLU A 128 0.75 9.40 -12.48
CA GLU A 128 1.06 10.49 -13.39
C GLU A 128 0.19 11.70 -13.06
N THR A 129 0.85 12.84 -12.93
CA THR A 129 0.18 14.12 -12.80
C THR A 129 -0.09 14.69 -14.19
N SER A 130 -1.33 15.14 -14.43
CA SER A 130 -1.72 15.83 -15.65
C SER A 130 -2.50 17.08 -15.30
N GLU A 131 -2.26 18.17 -16.05
CA GLU A 131 -3.04 19.40 -15.97
C GLU A 131 -4.52 19.17 -16.31
N SER A 132 -4.84 18.10 -17.04
CA SER A 132 -6.21 17.68 -17.41
C SER A 132 -7.10 17.27 -16.22
N GLY A 133 -6.60 17.35 -14.98
CA GLY A 133 -7.42 17.24 -13.77
C GLY A 133 -7.65 15.81 -13.25
N ARG A 134 -7.17 14.77 -13.94
CA ARG A 134 -7.25 13.36 -13.48
C ARG A 134 -5.86 12.72 -13.28
N ALA A 135 -5.70 12.00 -12.18
CA ALA A 135 -4.50 11.24 -11.85
C ALA A 135 -4.63 9.82 -12.39
N TYR A 136 -3.56 9.30 -13.00
CA TYR A 136 -3.54 7.97 -13.61
C TYR A 136 -2.39 7.13 -13.08
N ILE A 137 -2.59 5.83 -12.95
CA ILE A 137 -1.54 4.87 -12.62
C ILE A 137 -1.42 3.89 -13.78
N TYR A 138 -0.19 3.49 -14.11
CA TYR A 138 0.05 2.36 -14.99
C TYR A 138 0.01 1.07 -14.19
N THR A 139 -0.95 0.23 -14.51
CA THR A 139 -1.00 -1.14 -14.04
C THR A 139 -0.70 -2.10 -15.20
N ARG A 140 -0.64 -3.40 -14.89
CA ARG A 140 -0.52 -4.44 -15.92
C ARG A 140 -1.68 -4.43 -16.92
N LYS A 141 -2.85 -3.93 -16.51
CA LYS A 141 -4.05 -3.80 -17.37
C LYS A 141 -3.98 -2.55 -18.27
N GLY A 142 -2.95 -1.72 -18.11
CA GLY A 142 -2.76 -0.46 -18.83
C GLY A 142 -2.95 0.75 -17.93
N ARG A 143 -3.25 1.89 -18.55
CA ARG A 143 -3.41 3.17 -17.87
C ARG A 143 -4.82 3.28 -17.29
N GLU A 144 -4.92 3.39 -15.97
CA GLU A 144 -6.21 3.48 -15.26
C GLU A 144 -6.26 4.70 -14.33
N PRO A 145 -7.46 5.24 -14.02
CA PRO A 145 -7.59 6.31 -13.03
C PRO A 145 -7.07 5.87 -11.67
N ALA A 146 -6.21 6.67 -11.02
CA ALA A 146 -5.59 6.35 -9.74
C ALA A 146 -6.61 6.04 -8.63
N PHE A 147 -7.78 6.70 -8.67
CA PHE A 147 -8.89 6.38 -7.77
C PHE A 147 -9.40 4.94 -7.94
N MET A 148 -9.57 4.48 -9.18
CA MET A 148 -10.01 3.11 -9.45
C MET A 148 -8.91 2.10 -9.07
N ALA A 149 -7.65 2.42 -9.33
CA ALA A 149 -6.50 1.59 -8.97
C ALA A 149 -6.39 1.33 -7.45
N ILE A 150 -6.68 2.36 -6.66
CA ILE A 150 -6.43 2.34 -5.21
C ILE A 150 -7.70 2.03 -4.41
N MET A 151 -8.87 2.43 -4.90
CA MET A 151 -10.15 2.31 -4.20
C MET A 151 -11.22 1.52 -4.95
N GLY A 152 -10.96 1.12 -6.20
CA GLY A 152 -11.93 0.36 -7.01
C GLY A 152 -12.18 -1.05 -6.48
N THR A 153 -11.25 -1.61 -5.71
CA THR A 153 -11.52 -2.79 -4.90
C THR A 153 -12.19 -2.34 -3.60
N ASN A 154 -13.35 -2.89 -3.26
CA ASN A 154 -14.03 -2.65 -1.96
C ASN A 154 -13.23 -3.20 -0.75
N ASN A 155 -11.92 -3.33 -0.90
CA ASN A 155 -11.03 -4.22 -0.19
C ASN A 155 -10.03 -3.41 0.65
N GLN A 156 -10.51 -2.54 1.54
CA GLN A 156 -9.62 -1.72 2.38
C GLN A 156 -8.70 -2.59 3.22
N TRP A 157 -7.40 -2.40 3.07
CA TRP A 157 -6.39 -3.06 3.88
C TRP A 157 -6.35 -2.45 5.28
N ASP A 158 -6.31 -3.31 6.29
CA ASP A 158 -6.18 -2.88 7.68
C ASP A 158 -4.71 -2.57 8.01
N SER A 159 -4.42 -1.31 8.30
CA SER A 159 -3.07 -0.84 8.65
C SER A 159 -2.76 -0.94 10.15
N ARG A 160 -3.65 -1.53 10.97
CA ARG A 160 -3.38 -1.78 12.39
C ARG A 160 -2.21 -2.74 12.53
N GLY A 161 -1.27 -2.37 13.39
CA GLY A 161 -0.04 -3.14 13.60
C GLY A 161 1.06 -2.88 12.58
N ALA A 162 0.90 -1.90 11.67
CA ALA A 162 1.95 -1.45 10.77
C ALA A 162 3.27 -1.21 11.54
N PRO A 163 4.43 -1.60 10.98
CA PRO A 163 5.69 -1.54 11.70
C PRO A 163 6.11 -0.09 11.93
N ARG A 164 6.87 0.12 13.01
CA ARG A 164 7.63 1.35 13.24
C ARG A 164 9.05 1.16 12.74
N GLY A 165 9.66 2.26 12.27
CA GLY A 165 11.00 2.25 11.71
C GLY A 165 11.46 3.65 11.35
N GLU A 166 12.45 3.71 10.47
CA GLU A 166 13.03 4.94 9.94
C GLU A 166 13.19 4.82 8.42
N MET A 167 13.25 5.94 7.72
CA MET A 167 13.47 5.98 6.28
C MET A 167 14.86 6.55 6.00
N THR A 168 15.69 5.84 5.26
CA THR A 168 16.99 6.36 4.83
C THR A 168 16.83 7.43 3.75
N ASP A 169 17.86 8.24 3.53
CA ASP A 169 17.86 9.26 2.48
C ASP A 169 17.73 8.64 1.07
N SER A 170 18.14 7.38 0.91
CA SER A 170 17.99 6.62 -0.33
C SER A 170 16.62 5.94 -0.49
N GLY A 171 15.67 6.20 0.40
CA GLY A 171 14.31 5.67 0.30
C GLY A 171 14.16 4.21 0.71
N TYR A 172 15.02 3.71 1.61
CA TYR A 172 14.82 2.41 2.25
C TYR A 172 14.18 2.58 3.62
N PHE A 173 13.05 1.91 3.82
CA PHE A 173 12.41 1.82 5.11
C PHE A 173 13.07 0.71 5.94
N VAL A 174 13.61 1.11 7.09
CA VAL A 174 14.36 0.27 8.00
C VAL A 174 13.50 -0.04 9.21
N PHE A 175 13.27 -1.33 9.46
CA PHE A 175 12.50 -1.77 10.62
C PHE A 175 12.93 -3.17 11.08
N TRP A 176 12.58 -3.49 12.32
CA TRP A 176 12.71 -4.84 12.86
C TRP A 176 11.38 -5.58 12.73
N GLY A 177 11.43 -6.83 12.29
CA GLY A 177 10.22 -7.61 12.05
C GLY A 177 10.45 -9.11 12.19
N LYS A 178 9.37 -9.82 12.47
CA LYS A 178 9.33 -11.28 12.44
C LYS A 178 9.22 -11.72 10.98
N ALA A 179 10.10 -12.61 10.52
CA ALA A 179 10.18 -13.01 9.13
C ALA A 179 10.59 -14.48 8.95
N ALA A 180 10.12 -15.10 7.87
CA ALA A 180 10.49 -16.46 7.47
C ALA A 180 11.00 -16.45 6.02
N LEU A 181 11.98 -17.31 5.72
CA LEU A 181 12.50 -17.47 4.36
C LEU A 181 11.44 -18.18 3.51
N VAL A 182 11.21 -17.70 2.29
CA VAL A 182 10.29 -18.33 1.32
C VAL A 182 10.99 -19.51 0.68
N SER A 183 10.34 -20.68 0.70
CA SER A 183 10.87 -21.88 0.06
C SER A 183 10.58 -21.83 -1.45
N GLU A 184 11.62 -22.00 -2.27
CA GLU A 184 11.44 -22.32 -3.68
C GLU A 184 11.02 -23.79 -3.79
N ASN A 185 9.72 -24.06 -3.77
CA ASN A 185 9.25 -25.40 -4.13
C ASN A 185 9.48 -25.61 -5.63
N VAL A 186 10.51 -26.38 -5.96
CA VAL A 186 10.80 -26.95 -7.29
C VAL A 186 9.72 -27.97 -7.63
N ILE A 187 8.49 -27.51 -7.88
CA ILE A 187 7.45 -28.37 -8.45
C ILE A 187 7.36 -28.01 -9.93
N GLY A 188 8.09 -28.75 -10.76
CA GLY A 188 7.77 -28.92 -12.18
C GLY A 188 8.40 -27.94 -13.18
N LYS A 189 9.49 -27.25 -12.86
CA LYS A 189 10.34 -26.65 -13.91
C LYS A 189 11.69 -27.34 -13.94
N ASP A 190 11.92 -28.12 -15.00
CA ASP A 190 13.22 -28.23 -15.64
C ASP A 190 13.67 -26.82 -16.04
N THR A 191 14.16 -26.05 -15.07
CA THR A 191 14.93 -24.86 -15.36
C THR A 191 16.24 -25.36 -15.95
N LYS A 192 16.33 -25.32 -17.29
CA LYS A 192 17.58 -24.93 -17.94
C LYS A 192 18.17 -23.82 -17.09
N ALA A 193 19.26 -24.17 -16.40
CA ALA A 193 20.03 -23.23 -15.61
C ALA A 193 20.22 -21.98 -16.47
N SER A 194 19.56 -20.90 -16.08
CA SER A 194 19.93 -19.58 -16.55
C SER A 194 21.29 -19.31 -15.95
N THR A 195 22.33 -19.69 -16.69
CA THR A 195 23.70 -19.30 -16.47
C THR A 195 23.80 -17.78 -16.56
N THR A 196 23.51 -17.08 -15.46
CA THR A 196 23.90 -15.67 -15.29
C THR A 196 24.19 -15.35 -13.83
N GLY A 197 25.47 -15.42 -13.46
CA GLY A 197 26.05 -14.61 -12.39
C GLY A 197 26.40 -15.37 -11.10
N VAL A 198 27.67 -15.31 -10.72
CA VAL A 198 28.32 -15.87 -9.51
C VAL A 198 27.83 -15.20 -8.19
N TYR A 199 26.66 -14.52 -8.21
CA TYR A 199 26.07 -13.79 -7.08
C TYR A 199 24.53 -13.80 -7.13
N ASP A 200 23.88 -14.90 -7.56
CA ASP A 200 22.41 -14.96 -7.51
C ASP A 200 21.95 -15.38 -6.10
N ASP A 201 21.96 -14.40 -5.20
CA ASP A 201 21.65 -14.54 -3.78
C ASP A 201 20.22 -14.03 -3.46
N ARG A 202 19.28 -14.20 -4.40
CA ARG A 202 17.89 -13.68 -4.40
C ARG A 202 16.96 -14.32 -3.36
N GLU A 203 17.41 -14.35 -2.11
CA GLU A 203 16.61 -14.73 -0.97
C GLU A 203 15.34 -13.88 -0.91
N THR A 204 14.20 -14.56 -0.80
CA THR A 204 12.90 -13.93 -0.63
C THR A 204 12.37 -14.25 0.76
N TRP A 205 11.86 -13.24 1.45
CA TRP A 205 11.42 -13.32 2.84
C TRP A 205 9.97 -12.89 2.97
N ALA A 206 9.20 -13.59 3.80
CA ALA A 206 7.87 -13.19 4.25
C ALA A 206 7.97 -12.49 5.60
N LEU A 207 7.65 -11.21 5.66
CA LEU A 207 7.75 -10.34 6.85
C LEU A 207 6.37 -10.07 7.41
N VAL A 208 6.18 -10.25 8.72
CA VAL A 208 4.97 -9.81 9.41
C VAL A 208 5.02 -8.28 9.52
N ILE A 209 4.10 -7.62 8.82
CA ILE A 209 3.92 -6.16 8.90
C ILE A 209 2.62 -5.75 9.58
N GLY A 210 1.68 -6.68 9.77
CA GLY A 210 0.45 -6.45 10.50
C GLY A 210 0.05 -7.69 11.29
N ARG A 211 -0.46 -7.48 12.50
CA ARG A 211 -1.02 -8.53 13.35
C ARG A 211 -2.17 -7.93 14.14
N PHE A 212 -3.39 -8.41 13.92
CA PHE A 212 -4.54 -7.92 14.68
C PHE A 212 -5.46 -9.08 15.06
N LYS A 213 -6.17 -8.88 16.18
CA LYS A 213 -7.15 -9.84 16.68
C LYS A 213 -8.50 -9.58 16.03
N ASN A 214 -8.95 -10.48 15.17
CA ASN A 214 -10.28 -10.42 14.57
C ASN A 214 -11.28 -11.20 15.43
N LEU A 215 -12.21 -10.47 16.04
CA LEU A 215 -13.28 -11.05 16.84
C LEU A 215 -14.44 -11.58 15.98
N ASN A 216 -14.57 -11.13 14.73
CA ASN A 216 -15.67 -11.48 13.83
C ASN A 216 -15.33 -12.66 12.90
N ARG A 217 -14.18 -13.30 13.06
CA ARG A 217 -13.77 -14.44 12.24
C ARG A 217 -13.96 -15.73 13.04
N ASN A 218 -14.66 -16.69 12.44
CA ASN A 218 -14.86 -18.01 13.03
C ASN A 218 -13.54 -18.82 12.98
N PRO A 219 -13.04 -19.34 14.11
CA PRO A 219 -11.77 -20.07 14.16
C PRO A 219 -11.79 -21.42 13.44
N GLU A 220 -12.96 -22.03 13.23
CA GLU A 220 -13.09 -23.32 12.57
C GLU A 220 -13.32 -23.17 11.07
N THR A 221 -14.22 -22.27 10.67
CA THR A 221 -14.63 -22.10 9.27
C THR A 221 -13.86 -21.01 8.52
N TRP A 222 -13.12 -20.15 9.24
CA TRP A 222 -12.43 -18.96 8.71
C TRP A 222 -13.35 -17.94 8.00
N LYS A 223 -14.67 -18.04 8.18
CA LYS A 223 -15.64 -17.08 7.64
C LYS A 223 -15.81 -15.90 8.57
N VAL A 224 -16.04 -14.71 7.99
CA VAL A 224 -16.50 -13.54 8.76
C VAL A 224 -17.97 -13.75 9.12
N GLN A 225 -18.30 -13.62 10.39
CA GLN A 225 -19.67 -13.73 10.89
C GLN A 225 -19.93 -12.65 11.95
N GLY A 226 -21.19 -12.21 12.01
CA GLY A 226 -21.66 -11.32 13.05
C GLY A 226 -21.90 -12.10 14.34
N TRP A 227 -21.49 -11.53 15.46
CA TRP A 227 -21.78 -12.07 16.79
C TRP A 227 -22.83 -11.20 17.47
N SER A 228 -23.67 -11.81 18.30
CA SER A 228 -24.57 -11.06 19.16
C SER A 228 -23.77 -10.24 20.19
N LYS A 229 -24.32 -9.13 20.70
CA LYS A 229 -23.63 -8.27 21.68
C LYS A 229 -23.24 -9.01 22.99
N SER A 230 -23.92 -10.11 23.29
CA SER A 230 -23.69 -10.96 24.47
C SER A 230 -22.57 -11.98 24.27
N GLU A 231 -22.21 -12.29 23.03
CA GLU A 231 -21.13 -13.24 22.72
C GLU A 231 -19.79 -12.51 22.73
N LYS A 232 -18.84 -13.04 23.50
CA LYS A 232 -17.44 -12.61 23.48
C LYS A 232 -16.61 -13.71 22.82
N PRO A 233 -16.60 -13.79 21.48
CA PRO A 233 -15.80 -14.78 20.78
C PRO A 233 -14.34 -14.62 21.18
N GLU A 234 -13.63 -15.74 21.31
CA GLU A 234 -12.20 -15.73 21.61
C GLU A 234 -11.41 -14.94 20.55
N GLY A 235 -11.88 -14.98 19.30
CA GLY A 235 -11.28 -14.33 18.14
C GLY A 235 -10.02 -15.06 17.65
N VAL A 236 -9.53 -14.66 16.50
CA VAL A 236 -8.31 -15.21 15.89
C VAL A 236 -7.34 -14.10 15.54
N PHE A 237 -6.06 -14.44 15.43
CA PHE A 237 -5.05 -13.51 14.96
C PHE A 237 -4.87 -13.64 13.45
N GLU A 238 -5.01 -12.51 12.77
CA GLU A 238 -4.75 -12.37 11.35
C GLU A 238 -3.43 -11.64 11.13
N LEU A 239 -2.60 -12.20 10.26
CA LEU A 239 -1.35 -11.60 9.83
C LEU A 239 -1.52 -10.90 8.48
N THR A 240 -0.81 -9.78 8.34
CA THR A 240 -0.48 -9.17 7.05
C THR A 240 1.00 -9.40 6.80
N LEU A 241 1.30 -10.03 5.66
CA LEU A 241 2.66 -10.37 5.27
C LEU A 241 3.11 -9.48 4.10
N MET A 242 4.33 -8.97 4.19
CA MET A 242 5.04 -8.36 3.09
C MET A 242 6.13 -9.32 2.61
N PHE A 243 6.16 -9.58 1.31
CA PHE A 243 7.18 -10.39 0.68
C PHE A 243 8.23 -9.48 0.06
N VAL A 244 9.49 -9.73 0.40
CA VAL A 244 10.62 -8.90 -0.05
C VAL A 244 11.72 -9.78 -0.59
N GLN A 245 12.36 -9.35 -1.68
CA GLN A 245 13.46 -10.07 -2.30
C GLN A 245 14.76 -9.26 -2.18
N ARG A 246 15.84 -9.94 -1.78
CA ARG A 246 17.17 -9.35 -1.70
C ARG A 246 17.66 -9.00 -3.11
N HIS A 247 18.22 -7.81 -3.25
CA HIS A 247 18.83 -7.38 -4.52
C HIS A 247 20.23 -6.79 -4.37
N LYS A 248 20.66 -6.50 -3.14
CA LYS A 248 22.04 -6.16 -2.75
C LYS A 248 22.23 -6.56 -1.28
N TYR A 249 23.47 -6.47 -0.77
CA TYR A 249 23.78 -6.70 0.63
C TYR A 249 22.83 -5.93 1.57
N GLU A 250 22.04 -6.66 2.35
CA GLU A 250 21.01 -6.15 3.28
C GLU A 250 19.89 -5.30 2.69
N LEU A 251 19.84 -5.10 1.37
CA LEU A 251 18.82 -4.30 0.69
C LEU A 251 17.80 -5.18 0.00
N PHE A 252 16.54 -4.90 0.29
CA PHE A 252 15.39 -5.64 -0.20
C PHE A 252 14.42 -4.72 -0.92
N HIS A 253 13.69 -5.28 -1.88
CA HIS A 253 12.58 -4.61 -2.53
C HIS A 253 11.31 -5.43 -2.33
N ARG A 254 10.16 -4.76 -2.23
CA ARG A 254 8.86 -5.44 -2.13
C ARG A 254 8.54 -6.16 -3.44
N VAL A 255 8.17 -7.44 -3.35
CA VAL A 255 7.69 -8.25 -4.48
C VAL A 255 6.21 -8.62 -4.36
N GLY A 256 5.64 -8.61 -3.15
CA GLY A 256 4.24 -8.92 -2.94
C GLY A 256 3.79 -8.64 -1.52
N MET A 257 2.47 -8.72 -1.31
CA MET A 257 1.84 -8.60 0.00
C MET A 257 0.60 -9.49 0.02
N GLU A 258 0.35 -10.14 1.15
CA GLU A 258 -0.84 -10.96 1.39
C GLU A 258 -1.40 -10.64 2.79
N ARG A 259 -2.70 -10.85 3.01
CA ARG A 259 -3.40 -10.48 4.24
C ARG A 259 -4.43 -11.52 4.63
N GLU A 260 -5.03 -11.34 5.81
CA GLU A 260 -6.02 -12.25 6.38
C GLU A 260 -5.45 -13.68 6.52
N ILE A 261 -4.15 -13.75 6.81
CA ILE A 261 -3.44 -15.01 7.01
C ILE A 261 -3.69 -15.49 8.43
N ASP A 262 -4.19 -16.71 8.57
CA ASP A 262 -4.36 -17.36 9.87
C ASP A 262 -3.01 -17.61 10.53
N GLU A 263 -2.71 -16.91 11.63
CA GLU A 263 -1.44 -17.04 12.36
C GLU A 263 -1.16 -18.51 12.75
N ARG A 264 -2.21 -19.28 13.05
CA ARG A 264 -2.09 -20.70 13.46
C ARG A 264 -1.48 -21.57 12.37
N LYS A 265 -1.74 -21.25 11.10
CA LYS A 265 -1.20 -21.97 9.93
C LYS A 265 0.30 -21.71 9.71
N THR A 266 0.85 -20.75 10.43
CA THR A 266 2.26 -20.36 10.30
C THR A 266 3.09 -20.74 11.52
N ARG A 267 2.54 -21.52 12.46
CA ARG A 267 3.18 -21.84 13.74
C ARG A 267 4.53 -22.54 13.58
N ASP A 268 4.64 -23.42 12.59
CA ASP A 268 5.81 -24.27 12.37
C ASP A 268 6.83 -23.68 11.38
N TRP A 269 6.58 -22.45 10.91
CA TRP A 269 7.55 -21.76 10.07
C TRP A 269 8.81 -21.42 10.86
N ASN A 270 9.96 -21.46 10.18
CA ASN A 270 11.24 -21.05 10.75
C ASN A 270 11.32 -19.51 10.88
N TRP A 271 10.60 -18.99 11.85
CA TRP A 271 10.53 -17.56 12.12
C TRP A 271 11.82 -17.05 12.75
N THR A 272 12.31 -15.94 12.20
CA THR A 272 13.43 -15.17 12.73
C THR A 272 12.97 -13.75 13.03
N TYR A 273 13.63 -13.09 13.97
CA TYR A 273 13.43 -11.66 14.21
C TYR A 273 14.69 -10.92 13.79
N ARG A 274 14.59 -10.07 12.79
CA ARG A 274 15.75 -9.35 12.26
C ARG A 274 15.39 -7.99 11.69
N ARG A 275 16.43 -7.19 11.45
CA ARG A 275 16.34 -5.90 10.77
C ARG A 275 16.25 -6.10 9.26
N PHE A 276 15.39 -5.33 8.62
CA PHE A 276 15.24 -5.27 7.16
C PHE A 276 15.34 -3.83 6.67
N MET A 277 15.93 -3.65 5.49
CA MET A 277 15.96 -2.39 4.75
C MET A 277 15.20 -2.59 3.45
N VAL A 278 13.93 -2.19 3.43
CA VAL A 278 13.01 -2.45 2.31
C VAL A 278 12.74 -1.14 1.57
N GLY A 279 13.01 -1.09 0.27
CA GLY A 279 12.80 0.11 -0.51
C GLY A 279 13.51 0.04 -1.85
N GLY A 280 14.06 1.17 -2.27
CA GLY A 280 14.71 1.28 -3.58
C GLY A 280 13.77 0.98 -4.75
N PRO A 281 14.32 0.74 -5.94
CA PRO A 281 13.50 0.53 -7.13
C PRO A 281 12.75 -0.81 -7.07
N GLY A 282 11.42 -0.77 -7.21
CA GLY A 282 10.61 -1.96 -7.42
C GLY A 282 11.01 -2.68 -8.71
N ARG A 283 11.03 -4.02 -8.67
CA ARG A 283 11.41 -4.86 -9.81
C ARG A 283 10.29 -5.82 -10.16
N GLY A 284 10.06 -5.99 -11.46
CA GLY A 284 8.96 -6.82 -11.96
C GLY A 284 7.60 -6.28 -11.52
N GLY A 285 6.58 -7.14 -11.59
CA GLY A 285 5.30 -6.81 -10.96
C GLY A 285 5.01 -7.71 -9.77
N ARG A 286 3.85 -7.50 -9.14
CA ARG A 286 3.42 -8.24 -7.95
C ARG A 286 3.45 -9.75 -8.16
N GLN A 287 4.08 -10.44 -7.23
CA GLN A 287 4.07 -11.89 -7.05
C GLN A 287 3.03 -12.28 -6.00
N ARG A 288 2.38 -13.44 -6.21
CA ARG A 288 1.43 -14.05 -5.26
C ARG A 288 2.12 -15.15 -4.49
N PHE A 289 1.74 -15.30 -3.24
CA PHE A 289 2.29 -16.32 -2.36
C PHE A 289 1.17 -17.12 -1.71
N CYS A 290 1.39 -18.43 -1.61
CA CYS A 290 0.53 -19.34 -0.86
C CYS A 290 1.14 -19.61 0.51
N ILE A 291 0.26 -19.90 1.48
CA ILE A 291 0.63 -20.27 2.84
C ILE A 291 0.51 -21.79 2.95
N SER A 292 1.62 -22.47 3.22
CA SER A 292 1.63 -23.90 3.58
C SER A 292 2.06 -24.07 5.05
N ALA A 293 1.84 -25.26 5.60
CA ALA A 293 2.33 -25.58 6.95
C ALA A 293 3.86 -25.52 7.06
N SER A 294 4.58 -25.85 5.98
CA SER A 294 6.04 -25.87 5.95
C SER A 294 6.69 -24.51 5.69
N GLY A 295 5.93 -23.53 5.20
CA GLY A 295 6.45 -22.20 4.92
C GLY A 295 5.64 -21.41 3.90
N PRO A 296 6.06 -20.16 3.63
CA PRO A 296 5.55 -19.44 2.47
C PRO A 296 6.14 -20.04 1.20
N ILE A 297 5.31 -20.18 0.17
CA ILE A 297 5.69 -20.69 -1.16
C ILE A 297 5.16 -19.78 -2.26
N TYR A 298 5.81 -19.77 -3.42
CA TYR A 298 5.29 -19.08 -4.60
C TYR A 298 4.00 -19.72 -5.08
N SER A 299 3.02 -18.88 -5.45
CA SER A 299 1.83 -19.35 -6.19
C SER A 299 2.20 -19.52 -7.65
N VAL A 300 1.81 -20.66 -8.24
CA VAL A 300 2.09 -21.02 -9.65
C VAL A 300 0.93 -20.61 -10.57
N ASP A 301 -0.13 -20.00 -10.04
CA ASP A 301 -1.34 -19.75 -10.82
C ASP A 301 -1.11 -18.65 -11.87
N ASN A 302 -1.44 -19.02 -13.11
CA ASN A 302 -1.35 -18.17 -14.29
C ASN A 302 -2.18 -16.91 -14.11
N PHE A 303 -1.66 -15.82 -14.66
CA PHE A 303 -2.19 -14.46 -14.61
C PHE A 303 -3.51 -14.31 -15.38
N GLU A 304 -4.62 -14.84 -14.86
CA GLU A 304 -5.96 -14.49 -15.33
C GLU A 304 -6.95 -14.70 -14.18
N GLU A 305 -7.57 -13.59 -13.77
CA GLU A 305 -8.74 -13.48 -12.86
C GLU A 305 -8.80 -14.41 -11.64
N ALA A 306 -8.30 -13.93 -10.50
CA ALA A 306 -8.67 -14.47 -9.20
C ALA A 306 -8.93 -13.34 -8.20
N ASP A 307 -10.09 -12.70 -8.34
CA ASP A 307 -10.70 -11.91 -7.27
C ASP A 307 -11.39 -12.81 -6.20
N ASP A 308 -11.33 -14.15 -6.35
CA ASP A 308 -12.07 -15.08 -5.47
C ASP A 308 -11.24 -16.23 -4.83
N MET A 309 -9.92 -16.29 -5.03
CA MET A 309 -9.10 -17.39 -4.48
C MET A 309 -8.32 -17.01 -3.20
N ALA A 310 -9.03 -16.44 -2.22
CA ALA A 310 -8.62 -16.53 -0.82
C ALA A 310 -9.24 -17.79 -0.18
N THR A 311 -9.13 -18.94 -0.85
CA THR A 311 -9.61 -20.22 -0.31
C THR A 311 -8.49 -21.25 -0.41
N VAL A 312 -7.74 -21.34 0.69
CA VAL A 312 -7.20 -22.57 1.30
C VAL A 312 -7.05 -23.77 0.34
N ILE A 313 -5.82 -24.07 -0.05
CA ILE A 313 -5.43 -25.45 -0.33
C ILE A 313 -5.45 -26.18 1.02
N SER A 314 -6.22 -27.27 1.06
CA SER A 314 -6.43 -28.20 2.18
C SER A 314 -5.15 -28.71 2.82
#